data_AF-A0A1I0BIX8-F1
#
_entry.id   AF-A0A1I0BIX8-F1
#
_cell.length_a   1.000
_cell.length_b   1.000
_cell.length_c   1.000
_cell.angle_alpha   90.00
_cell.angle_beta   90.00
_cell.angle_gamma   90.00
#
_symmetry.space_group_name_H-M   'P 1'
#
loop_
_entity.id
_entity.type
_entity.pdbx_description
1 polymer ?
#
loop_
_entity_poly.entity_id
_entity_poly.type
_entity_poly.pdbx_seq_one_letter_code
_entity_poly.pdbx_strand_id
1 'polypeptide(L)'
;MNDVYDFKSEELTQEILFENKADFLISLSKLCDNLRKYEFVAIYTTNEFTKWLLETYDIEVDELYSEDDFCIVTIAYDGNIIVEPTVNDNIITLSSATLTIFDATCPTRFLKALENNEENILIYDFEKEL
;
A
#
# COMPACT_ATOMS: atom_id res chain seq x y z
N MET A 1 3.31 -19.40 -10.33
CA MET A 1 3.39 -18.48 -9.18
C MET A 1 2.35 -17.41 -9.49
N ASN A 2 1.28 -17.35 -8.71
CA ASN A 2 0.09 -16.56 -9.02
C ASN A 2 0.38 -15.07 -8.81
N ASP A 3 -0.27 -14.23 -9.62
CA ASP A 3 -0.31 -12.79 -9.40
C ASP A 3 -0.96 -12.50 -8.05
N VAL A 4 -0.42 -11.51 -7.34
CA VAL A 4 -0.80 -11.17 -5.97
C VAL A 4 -2.14 -10.44 -5.90
N TYR A 5 -2.43 -9.69 -6.96
CA TYR A 5 -3.73 -9.12 -7.21
C TYR A 5 -4.16 -9.52 -8.63
N ASP A 6 -5.33 -10.12 -8.76
CA ASP A 6 -5.86 -10.49 -10.07
C ASP A 6 -6.63 -9.31 -10.68
N PHE A 7 -5.96 -8.52 -11.51
CA PHE A 7 -6.59 -7.42 -12.26
C PHE A 7 -7.70 -7.87 -13.24
N LYS A 8 -7.86 -9.18 -13.48
CA LYS A 8 -8.95 -9.73 -14.30
C LYS A 8 -10.16 -10.13 -13.46
N SER A 9 -10.06 -10.09 -12.14
CA SER A 9 -11.19 -10.33 -11.26
C SER A 9 -12.30 -9.31 -11.50
N GLU A 10 -13.55 -9.74 -11.37
CA GLU A 10 -14.70 -8.82 -11.33
C GLU A 10 -14.82 -8.14 -9.96
N GLU A 11 -14.12 -8.64 -8.94
CA GLU A 11 -14.05 -8.06 -7.61
C GLU A 11 -12.97 -6.98 -7.55
N LEU A 12 -13.39 -5.74 -7.26
CA LEU A 12 -12.49 -4.60 -7.04
C LEU A 12 -11.73 -4.69 -5.71
N THR A 13 -12.17 -5.53 -4.77
CA THR A 13 -11.50 -5.73 -3.49
C THR A 13 -11.12 -7.20 -3.35
N GLN A 14 -9.84 -7.46 -3.09
CA GLN A 14 -9.31 -8.80 -2.86
C GLN A 14 -8.55 -8.82 -1.54
N GLU A 15 -8.57 -9.96 -0.85
CA GLU A 15 -7.85 -10.15 0.42
C GLU A 15 -6.75 -11.19 0.23
N ILE A 16 -5.57 -10.92 0.79
CA ILE A 16 -4.44 -11.86 0.78
C ILE A 16 -3.80 -11.95 2.16
N LEU A 17 -3.40 -13.17 2.51
CA LEU A 17 -2.61 -13.45 3.69
C LEU A 17 -1.21 -13.88 3.22
N PHE A 18 -0.20 -13.05 3.50
CA PHE A 18 1.19 -13.35 3.15
C PHE A 18 1.84 -14.22 4.23
N GLU A 19 2.70 -15.16 3.84
CA GLU A 19 3.44 -15.97 4.83
C GLU A 19 4.40 -15.10 5.66
N ASN A 20 5.02 -14.10 5.04
CA ASN A 20 5.97 -13.19 5.68
C ASN A 20 6.17 -11.89 4.88
N LYS A 21 6.88 -10.93 5.49
CA LYS A 21 7.17 -9.62 4.87
C LYS A 21 8.01 -9.71 3.57
N ALA A 22 8.86 -10.73 3.42
CA ALA A 22 9.66 -10.89 2.20
C ALA A 22 8.79 -11.30 0.99
N ASP A 23 7.77 -12.14 1.20
CA ASP A 23 6.82 -12.48 0.14
C ASP A 23 6.00 -11.27 -0.30
N PHE A 24 5.63 -10.39 0.64
CA PHE A 24 5.03 -9.10 0.32
C PHE A 24 5.95 -8.26 -0.58
N LEU A 25 7.25 -8.14 -0.26
CA LEU A 25 8.19 -7.36 -1.09
C LEU A 25 8.36 -7.92 -2.49
N ILE A 26 8.50 -9.24 -2.62
CA ILE A 26 8.60 -9.90 -3.94
C ILE A 26 7.36 -9.58 -4.78
N SER A 27 6.21 -9.56 -4.13
CA SER A 27 4.91 -9.28 -4.75
C SER A 27 4.78 -7.82 -5.16
N LEU A 28 5.14 -6.90 -4.26
CA LEU A 28 5.14 -5.46 -4.50
C LEU A 28 6.12 -5.09 -5.63
N SER A 29 7.31 -5.68 -5.65
CA SER A 29 8.31 -5.44 -6.71
C SER A 29 7.76 -5.81 -8.08
N LYS A 30 7.12 -6.98 -8.21
CA LYS A 30 6.51 -7.41 -9.48
C LYS A 30 5.38 -6.48 -9.91
N LEU A 31 4.57 -6.00 -8.97
CA LEU A 31 3.51 -5.03 -9.26
C LEU A 31 4.13 -3.73 -9.80
N CYS A 32 5.15 -3.20 -9.12
CA CYS A 32 5.85 -1.98 -9.51
C CYS A 32 6.53 -2.09 -10.88
N ASP A 33 7.12 -3.25 -11.20
CA ASP A 33 7.74 -3.53 -12.51
C ASP A 33 6.73 -3.47 -13.68
N ASN A 34 5.43 -3.62 -13.40
CA ASN A 34 4.36 -3.59 -14.40
C ASN A 34 3.65 -2.23 -14.50
N LEU A 35 4.03 -1.23 -13.69
CA LEU A 35 3.44 0.09 -13.74
C LEU A 35 3.73 0.79 -15.07
N ARG A 36 2.70 1.41 -15.64
CA ARG A 36 2.81 2.25 -16.84
C ARG A 36 3.05 3.69 -16.44
N LYS A 37 3.41 4.49 -17.45
CA LYS A 37 3.56 5.93 -17.26
C LYS A 37 2.29 6.54 -16.66
N TYR A 38 2.47 7.33 -15.59
CA TYR A 38 1.41 7.95 -14.78
C TYR A 38 0.61 7.01 -13.87
N GLU A 39 0.97 5.73 -13.81
CA GLU A 39 0.44 4.79 -12.82
C GLU A 39 1.28 4.83 -11.54
N PHE A 40 0.63 4.50 -10.43
CA PHE A 40 1.26 4.39 -9.13
C PHE A 40 0.49 3.40 -8.25
N VAL A 41 1.16 2.93 -7.21
CA VAL A 41 0.60 2.08 -6.15
C VAL A 41 0.55 2.92 -4.88
N ALA A 42 -0.57 2.88 -4.17
CA ALA A 42 -0.70 3.47 -2.84
C ALA A 42 -0.74 2.34 -1.80
N ILE A 43 0.05 2.44 -0.73
CA ILE A 43 0.09 1.47 0.36
C ILE A 43 -0.29 2.17 1.65
N TYR A 44 -1.44 1.80 2.21
CA TYR A 44 -1.89 2.27 3.51
C TYR A 44 -1.41 1.28 4.56
N THR A 45 -0.51 1.71 5.43
CA THR A 45 0.11 0.82 6.42
C THR A 45 0.59 1.58 7.66
N THR A 46 1.05 0.83 8.65
CA THR A 46 1.60 1.39 9.89
C THR A 46 2.93 2.11 9.64
N ASN A 47 3.27 3.06 10.50
CA ASN A 47 4.60 3.68 10.46
C ASN A 47 5.72 2.67 10.66
N GLU A 48 5.51 1.66 11.51
CA GLU A 48 6.50 0.60 11.74
C GLU A 48 6.81 -0.17 10.46
N PHE A 49 5.77 -0.60 9.74
CA PHE A 49 5.96 -1.33 8.49
C PHE A 49 6.54 -0.45 7.39
N THR A 50 6.11 0.82 7.31
CA THR A 50 6.69 1.80 6.37
C THR A 50 8.17 2.02 6.63
N LYS A 51 8.59 2.12 7.90
CA LYS A 51 10.01 2.22 8.24
C LYS A 51 10.79 1.03 7.71
N TRP A 52 10.32 -0.17 8.00
CA TRP A 52 10.94 -1.41 7.53
C TRP A 52 11.00 -1.49 6.00
N LEU A 53 9.94 -1.05 5.32
CA LEU A 53 9.86 -1.00 3.86
C LEU A 53 10.94 -0.07 3.29
N LEU A 54 11.04 1.15 3.80
CA LEU A 54 11.98 2.17 3.31
C LEU A 54 13.44 1.80 3.60
N GLU A 55 13.73 1.24 4.78
CA GLU A 55 15.04 0.67 5.10
C GLU A 55 15.45 -0.43 4.12
N THR A 56 14.50 -1.25 3.66
CA THR A 56 14.76 -2.31 2.68
C THR A 56 15.14 -1.75 1.30
N TYR A 57 14.63 -0.57 0.94
CA TYR A 57 14.97 0.14 -0.30
C TYR A 57 16.15 1.11 -0.14
N ASP A 58 16.84 1.12 1.01
CA ASP A 58 17.95 2.02 1.32
C ASP A 58 17.56 3.52 1.21
N ILE A 59 16.32 3.83 1.61
CA ILE A 59 15.77 5.19 1.62
C ILE A 59 15.82 5.71 3.05
N GLU A 60 16.65 6.73 3.29
CA GLU A 60 16.70 7.42 4.57
C GLU A 60 15.46 8.29 4.77
N VAL A 61 14.87 8.20 5.96
CA VAL A 61 13.72 9.01 6.37
C VAL A 61 14.09 9.71 7.67
N ASP A 62 14.19 11.03 7.62
CA ASP A 62 14.68 11.82 8.76
C ASP A 62 13.73 11.77 9.97
N GLU A 63 12.42 11.66 9.74
CA GLU A 63 11.39 11.52 10.79
C GLU A 63 10.12 10.91 10.18
N LEU A 64 9.66 9.75 10.67
CA LEU A 64 8.29 9.29 10.43
C LEU A 64 7.36 9.96 11.44
N TYR A 65 6.18 10.38 10.97
CA TYR A 65 5.25 11.23 11.70
C TYR A 65 4.84 10.60 13.04
N SER A 66 5.27 11.20 14.16
CA SER A 66 5.11 10.63 15.50
C SER A 66 3.70 10.73 16.09
N GLU A 67 2.76 11.40 15.42
CA GLU A 67 1.40 11.62 15.93
C GLU A 67 0.34 10.68 15.34
N ASP A 68 0.63 10.00 14.22
CA ASP A 68 -0.31 9.08 13.58
C ASP A 68 0.33 7.71 13.42
N ASP A 69 -0.35 6.67 13.89
CA ASP A 69 0.15 5.29 13.78
C ASP A 69 0.25 4.78 12.33
N PHE A 70 -0.25 5.54 11.34
CA PHE A 70 -0.42 5.12 9.95
C PHE A 70 -0.03 6.19 8.93
N CYS A 71 0.50 5.72 7.79
CA CYS A 71 0.92 6.52 6.66
C CYS A 71 0.49 5.88 5.32
N ILE A 72 0.62 6.68 4.27
CA ILE A 72 0.41 6.29 2.89
C ILE A 72 1.78 6.31 2.21
N VAL A 73 2.19 5.19 1.65
CA VAL A 73 3.38 5.08 0.79
C VAL A 73 2.93 5.02 -0.65
N THR A 74 3.30 6.03 -1.43
CA THR A 74 3.05 6.09 -2.87
C THR A 74 4.30 5.68 -3.62
N ILE A 75 4.19 4.69 -4.51
CA ILE A 75 5.27 4.23 -5.39
C ILE A 75 4.87 4.51 -6.83
N ALA A 76 5.55 5.47 -7.47
CA ALA A 76 5.29 5.85 -8.86
C ALA A 76 6.01 4.93 -9.86
N TYR A 77 5.57 4.95 -11.11
CA TYR A 77 6.13 4.14 -12.20
C TYR A 77 7.65 4.28 -12.41
N ASP A 78 8.23 5.42 -12.03
CA ASP A 78 9.66 5.71 -12.17
C ASP A 78 10.47 5.35 -10.93
N GLY A 79 9.84 4.70 -9.94
CA GLY A 79 10.44 4.29 -8.69
C GLY A 79 10.51 5.40 -7.64
N ASN A 80 9.97 6.59 -7.92
CA ASN A 80 9.86 7.62 -6.89
C ASN A 80 8.90 7.18 -5.78
N ILE A 81 9.35 7.31 -4.54
CA ILE A 81 8.59 6.94 -3.33
C ILE A 81 8.27 8.22 -2.55
N ILE A 82 7.00 8.36 -2.18
CA ILE A 82 6.48 9.47 -1.39
C ILE A 82 5.77 8.89 -0.16
N VAL A 83 5.99 9.49 1.01
CA VAL A 83 5.39 9.03 2.28
C VAL A 83 4.63 10.19 2.91
N GLU A 84 3.34 9.99 3.16
CA GLU A 84 2.42 11.00 3.68
C GLU A 84 1.67 10.48 4.91
N PRO A 85 1.36 11.33 5.92
CA PRO A 85 0.57 10.92 7.07
C PRO A 85 -0.92 10.81 6.70
N THR A 86 -1.64 9.90 7.36
CA THR A 86 -3.08 9.64 7.06
C THR A 86 -4.06 10.70 7.60
N VAL A 87 -3.60 11.72 8.33
CA VAL A 87 -4.44 12.70 9.08
C VAL A 87 -5.22 13.68 8.23
N ASN A 88 -4.87 13.85 6.95
CA ASN A 88 -5.57 14.81 6.12
C ASN A 88 -6.89 14.17 5.66
N ASP A 89 -7.97 14.44 6.39
CA ASP A 89 -9.37 14.08 6.10
C ASP A 89 -9.82 14.39 4.65
N ASN A 90 -9.04 15.16 3.89
CA ASN A 90 -9.32 15.58 2.51
C ASN A 90 -8.45 14.92 1.42
N ILE A 91 -7.39 14.16 1.74
CA ILE A 91 -6.51 13.56 0.71
C ILE A 91 -7.01 12.18 0.26
N ILE A 92 -7.68 11.44 1.14
CA ILE A 92 -8.12 10.06 0.85
C ILE A 92 -9.21 10.01 -0.24
N THR A 93 -9.96 11.09 -0.45
CA THR A 93 -11.13 11.13 -1.34
C THR A 93 -10.82 11.28 -2.83
N LEU A 94 -9.55 11.42 -3.24
CA LEU A 94 -9.16 11.67 -4.64
C LEU A 94 -7.98 10.82 -5.12
N SER A 95 -7.75 9.67 -4.49
CA SER A 95 -6.76 8.72 -5.02
C SER A 95 -7.23 8.18 -6.38
N SER A 96 -6.28 8.00 -7.30
CA SER A 96 -6.48 7.31 -8.59
C SER A 96 -5.38 6.27 -8.81
N ALA A 97 -5.01 5.58 -7.74
CA ALA A 97 -4.00 4.54 -7.76
C ALA A 97 -4.45 3.40 -8.68
N THR A 98 -3.49 2.79 -9.37
CA THR A 98 -3.77 1.59 -10.17
C THR A 98 -4.16 0.42 -9.27
N LEU A 99 -3.54 0.34 -8.11
CA LEU A 99 -3.87 -0.56 -7.02
C LEU A 99 -3.61 0.17 -5.70
N THR A 100 -4.59 0.12 -4.80
CA THR A 100 -4.44 0.50 -3.41
C THR A 100 -4.24 -0.75 -2.57
N ILE A 101 -3.09 -0.85 -1.91
CA ILE A 101 -2.74 -1.93 -0.99
C ILE A 101 -3.05 -1.44 0.43
N PHE A 102 -3.79 -2.22 1.19
CA PHE A 102 -4.32 -1.83 2.48
C PHE A 102 -3.96 -2.84 3.56
N ASP A 103 -3.17 -2.42 4.54
CA ASP A 103 -2.85 -3.21 5.71
C ASP A 103 -4.12 -3.48 6.53
N ALA A 104 -4.43 -4.73 6.83
CA ALA A 104 -5.63 -5.13 7.56
C ALA A 104 -5.71 -4.50 8.98
N THR A 105 -4.58 -4.07 9.54
CA THR A 105 -4.53 -3.36 10.84
C THR A 105 -4.94 -1.89 10.74
N CYS A 106 -4.99 -1.31 9.54
CA CYS A 106 -5.40 0.07 9.34
C CYS A 106 -6.87 0.28 9.75
N PRO A 107 -7.20 1.44 10.35
CA PRO A 107 -8.56 1.81 10.68
C PRO A 107 -9.51 1.72 9.48
N THR A 108 -10.63 1.02 9.63
CA THR A 108 -11.64 0.83 8.56
C THR A 108 -12.19 2.15 7.99
N ARG A 109 -12.06 3.26 8.73
CA ARG A 109 -12.42 4.59 8.23
C ARG A 109 -11.63 5.00 6.97
N PHE A 110 -10.40 4.53 6.81
CA PHE A 110 -9.58 4.82 5.62
C PHE A 110 -10.12 4.06 4.40
N LEU A 111 -10.46 2.78 4.56
CA LEU A 111 -11.10 1.99 3.51
C LEU A 111 -12.44 2.59 3.05
N LYS A 112 -13.28 3.04 4.00
CA LYS A 112 -14.56 3.71 3.69
C LYS A 112 -14.40 5.00 2.88
N ALA A 113 -13.32 5.73 3.09
CA ALA A 113 -13.04 6.93 2.32
C ALA A 113 -12.66 6.61 0.86
N LEU A 114 -12.18 5.39 0.59
CA LEU A 114 -11.86 4.87 -0.74
C LEU A 114 -13.05 4.20 -1.44
N GLU A 115 -14.14 3.87 -0.74
CA GLU A 115 -15.34 3.23 -1.32
C GLU A 115 -15.96 4.03 -2.49
N ASN A 116 -15.72 5.34 -2.54
CA ASN A 116 -16.20 6.19 -3.64
C ASN A 116 -15.24 6.25 -4.84
N ASN A 117 -14.04 5.68 -4.71
CA ASN A 117 -13.06 5.59 -5.77
C ASN A 117 -13.22 4.20 -6.43
N GLU A 118 -13.37 4.14 -7.75
CA GLU A 118 -13.40 2.86 -8.50
C GLU A 118 -11.99 2.23 -8.59
N GLU A 119 -11.27 2.19 -7.47
CA GLU A 119 -9.93 1.64 -7.38
C GLU A 119 -9.97 0.14 -7.14
N ASN A 120 -8.93 -0.53 -7.65
CA ASN A 120 -8.59 -1.87 -7.21
C ASN A 120 -8.00 -1.79 -5.80
N ILE A 121 -8.47 -2.63 -4.89
CA ILE A 121 -8.04 -2.68 -3.50
C ILE A 121 -7.55 -4.09 -3.16
N LEU A 122 -6.30 -4.19 -2.71
CA LEU A 122 -5.76 -5.40 -2.10
C LEU A 122 -5.63 -5.19 -0.60
N ILE A 123 -6.40 -5.91 0.20
CA ILE A 123 -6.23 -5.95 1.66
C ILE A 123 -5.23 -7.05 1.99
N TYR A 124 -4.21 -6.74 2.80
CA TYR A 124 -3.20 -7.71 3.18
C TYR A 124 -3.04 -7.88 4.69
N ASP A 125 -2.62 -9.06 5.10
CA ASP A 125 -2.18 -9.39 6.46
C ASP A 125 -1.04 -10.44 6.39
N PHE A 126 -0.44 -10.80 7.53
CA PHE A 126 0.62 -11.80 7.63
C PHE A 126 0.19 -13.03 8.46
N GLU A 127 0.54 -14.24 8.03
CA GLU A 127 0.15 -15.50 8.68
C GLU A 127 0.65 -15.66 10.13
N LYS A 128 1.71 -14.93 10.53
CA LYS A 128 2.27 -14.93 11.89
C LYS A 128 3.27 -13.79 12.10
N GLU A 129 2.97 -12.88 13.03
CA GLU A 129 4.00 -12.28 13.88
C GLU A 129 4.36 -13.32 14.96
N LEU A 130 5.49 -14.02 14.80
CA LEU A 130 6.05 -14.89 15.85
C LEU A 130 7.14 -14.15 16.62
#